data_AF-A0A2Z6ZY01-F1
#
_entry.id   AF-A0A2Z6ZY01-F1
#
_cell.length_a   1.000
_cell.length_b   1.000
_cell.length_c   1.000
_cell.angle_alpha   90.00
_cell.angle_beta   90.00
_cell.angle_gamma   90.00
#
_symmetry.space_group_name_H-M   'P 1'
#
loop_
_entity.id
_entity.type
_entity.pdbx_description
1 polymer ?
#
loop_
_entity_poly.entity_id
_entity_poly.type
_entity_poly.pdbx_seq_one_letter_code
_entity_poly.pdbx_strand_id
1 'polypeptide(L)'
;MVMPIGRGENDTMFQAAPFDLHQFTEECTSSYGVPPRPHWITTYYGGHDIKSSLNRFGSNIIFSNGLRDPFSSGGVLQDLSKSVLAITTSNGSHCLDILPSQNTDPDWLIMQRKKEVHVIQRWIENYHKDISSRYQQLEQV
;
A
#
# COMPACT_ATOMS: atom_id res chain seq x y z
N MET A 1 1.26 13.00 -11.34
CA MET A 1 0.54 11.72 -11.18
C MET A 1 -0.92 11.98 -11.43
N VAL A 2 -1.65 11.06 -12.06
CA VAL A 2 -3.10 11.17 -12.22
C VAL A 2 -3.76 10.22 -11.23
N MET A 3 -4.63 10.76 -10.38
CA MET A 3 -5.51 9.99 -9.51
C MET A 3 -6.94 10.41 -9.88
N PRO A 4 -7.72 9.57 -10.58
CA PRO A 4 -9.02 9.97 -11.12
C PRO A 4 -10.10 9.96 -10.02
N ILE A 5 -9.96 10.88 -9.06
CA ILE A 5 -10.91 11.04 -7.97
C ILE A 5 -12.04 11.95 -8.46
N GLY A 6 -13.25 11.41 -8.52
CA GLY A 6 -14.46 12.12 -8.88
C GLY A 6 -15.65 11.59 -8.07
N ARG A 7 -16.77 12.33 -8.12
CA ARG A 7 -18.03 11.96 -7.47
C ARG A 7 -19.12 11.91 -8.54
N GLY A 8 -19.85 10.79 -8.61
CA GLY A 8 -20.99 10.64 -9.51
C GLY A 8 -22.22 11.41 -9.04
N GLU A 9 -23.33 11.22 -9.74
CA GLU A 9 -24.59 11.94 -9.48
C GLU A 9 -25.36 11.41 -8.27
N ASN A 10 -25.32 10.09 -8.00
CA ASN A 10 -26.17 9.43 -6.99
C ASN A 10 -25.40 8.40 -6.14
N ASP A 11 -24.07 8.43 -6.15
CA ASP A 11 -23.18 7.51 -5.43
C ASP A 11 -22.66 8.09 -4.11
N THR A 12 -22.80 9.40 -3.90
CA THR A 12 -22.33 10.10 -2.68
C THR A 12 -23.37 11.10 -2.17
N MET A 13 -23.20 11.58 -0.94
CA MET A 13 -24.01 12.66 -0.36
C MET A 13 -23.68 14.05 -0.91
N PHE A 14 -22.79 14.16 -1.88
CA PHE A 14 -22.29 15.42 -2.42
C PHE A 14 -22.72 15.64 -3.86
N GLN A 15 -22.66 16.89 -4.32
CA GLN A 15 -22.92 17.24 -5.71
C GLN A 15 -21.94 16.55 -6.66
N ALA A 16 -22.46 16.12 -7.81
CA ALA A 16 -21.70 15.51 -8.88
C ALA A 16 -20.49 16.38 -9.26
N ALA A 17 -19.33 15.75 -9.34
CA ALA A 17 -18.08 16.34 -9.79
C ALA A 17 -17.24 15.21 -10.41
N PRO A 18 -17.61 14.72 -11.62
CA PRO A 18 -16.88 13.65 -12.28
C PRO A 18 -15.46 14.11 -12.63
N PHE A 19 -14.50 13.18 -12.59
CA PHE A 19 -13.13 13.46 -12.96
C PHE A 19 -12.99 13.63 -14.47
N ASP A 20 -12.39 14.75 -14.91
CA ASP A 20 -12.09 15.03 -16.31
C ASP A 20 -10.56 15.07 -16.52
N LEU A 21 -10.04 14.13 -17.31
CA LEU A 21 -8.61 14.03 -17.60
C LEU A 21 -8.10 15.17 -18.49
N HIS A 22 -8.93 15.67 -19.41
CA HIS A 22 -8.56 16.77 -20.29
C HIS A 22 -8.40 18.05 -19.47
N GLN A 23 -9.40 18.38 -18.67
CA GLN A 23 -9.34 19.53 -17.76
C GLN A 23 -8.14 19.43 -16.82
N PHE A 24 -7.92 18.28 -16.18
CA PHE A 24 -6.78 18.06 -15.30
C PHE A 24 -5.42 18.25 -16.02
N THR A 25 -5.35 17.83 -17.29
CA THR A 25 -4.15 17.98 -18.12
C THR A 25 -3.87 19.44 -18.47
N GLU A 26 -4.90 20.21 -18.81
CA GLU A 26 -4.79 21.65 -19.07
C GLU A 26 -4.36 22.42 -17.82
N GLU A 27 -4.97 22.12 -16.67
CA GLU A 27 -4.62 22.73 -15.38
C GLU A 27 -3.16 22.45 -15.00
N CYS A 28 -2.70 21.21 -15.17
CA CYS A 28 -1.31 20.85 -14.93
C CYS A 28 -0.35 21.58 -15.88
N THR A 29 -0.68 21.65 -17.17
CA THR A 29 0.16 22.29 -18.18
C THR A 29 0.24 23.80 -17.94
N SER A 30 -0.86 24.43 -17.56
CA SER A 30 -0.91 25.86 -17.22
C SER A 30 -0.13 26.18 -15.95
N SER A 31 -0.28 25.36 -14.91
CA SER A 31 0.33 25.61 -13.59
C SER A 31 1.81 25.24 -13.54
N TYR A 32 2.22 24.18 -14.25
CA TYR A 32 3.55 23.58 -14.12
C TYR A 32 4.33 23.48 -15.44
N GLY A 33 3.75 23.88 -16.57
CA GLY A 33 4.40 23.85 -17.88
C GLY A 33 4.56 22.45 -18.48
N VAL A 34 4.00 21.42 -17.84
CA VAL A 34 4.14 20.02 -18.28
C VAL A 34 2.82 19.26 -18.15
N PRO A 35 2.45 18.43 -19.14
CA PRO A 35 1.30 17.56 -19.02
C PRO A 35 1.60 16.38 -18.08
N PRO A 36 0.59 15.86 -17.36
CA PRO A 36 0.76 14.66 -16.57
C PRO A 36 0.96 13.44 -17.48
N ARG A 37 1.58 12.38 -16.94
CA ARG A 37 1.71 11.07 -17.59
C ARG A 37 0.77 10.07 -16.90
N PRO A 38 -0.47 9.86 -17.38
CA PRO A 38 -1.49 9.11 -16.64
C PRO A 38 -1.12 7.64 -16.42
N HIS A 39 -0.49 7.02 -17.42
CA HIS A 39 -0.15 5.59 -17.39
C HIS A 39 1.25 5.28 -16.87
N TRP A 40 2.08 6.28 -16.54
CA TRP A 40 3.46 6.03 -16.13
C TRP A 40 3.54 5.09 -14.92
N ILE A 41 2.72 5.34 -13.90
CA ILE A 41 2.70 4.53 -12.67
C ILE A 41 2.18 3.11 -12.94
N THR A 42 1.11 2.97 -13.72
CA THR A 42 0.55 1.65 -14.03
C THR A 42 1.46 0.83 -14.93
N THR A 43 2.20 1.46 -15.85
CA THR A 43 3.21 0.80 -16.67
C THR A 43 4.43 0.40 -15.85
N TYR A 44 4.92 1.29 -14.97
CA TYR A 44 6.17 1.04 -14.25
C TYR A 44 6.01 0.05 -13.09
N TYR A 45 4.90 0.14 -12.33
CA TYR A 45 4.68 -0.66 -11.12
C TYR A 45 3.67 -1.81 -11.30
N GLY A 46 3.25 -2.10 -12.53
CA GLY A 46 2.38 -3.24 -12.86
C GLY A 46 0.88 -2.97 -12.83
N GLY A 47 0.44 -1.80 -12.34
CA GLY A 47 -0.95 -1.32 -12.52
C GLY A 47 -2.03 -2.33 -12.12
N HIS A 48 -2.93 -2.65 -13.04
CA HIS A 48 -4.00 -3.65 -12.80
C HIS A 48 -3.47 -5.07 -12.53
N ASP A 49 -2.26 -5.39 -13.00
CA ASP A 49 -1.57 -6.66 -12.78
C ASP A 49 -0.61 -6.62 -11.59
N ILE A 50 -0.71 -5.61 -10.72
CA ILE A 50 0.12 -5.50 -9.52
C ILE A 50 0.03 -6.74 -8.64
N LYS A 51 -1.13 -7.41 -8.59
CA LYS A 51 -1.30 -8.68 -7.89
C LYS A 51 -0.41 -9.78 -8.46
N SER A 52 -0.40 -9.94 -9.78
CA SER A 52 0.44 -10.94 -10.47
C SER A 52 1.93 -10.58 -10.34
N SER A 53 2.26 -9.30 -10.52
CA SER A 53 3.63 -8.78 -10.46
C SER A 53 4.24 -8.95 -9.08
N LEU A 54 3.54 -8.51 -8.02
CA LEU A 54 4.02 -8.64 -6.64
C LEU A 54 3.97 -10.07 -6.12
N ASN A 55 3.04 -10.91 -6.58
CA ASN A 55 3.06 -12.32 -6.22
C ASN A 55 4.30 -13.04 -6.77
N ARG A 56 4.76 -12.68 -7.98
CA ARG A 56 5.93 -13.31 -8.62
C ARG A 56 7.27 -12.73 -8.18
N PHE A 57 7.35 -11.41 -8.01
CA PHE A 57 8.62 -10.70 -7.80
C PHE A 57 8.69 -9.92 -6.49
N GLY A 58 7.56 -9.70 -5.82
CA GLY A 58 7.50 -8.99 -4.55
C GLY A 58 7.79 -9.92 -3.38
N SER A 59 8.47 -9.39 -2.37
CA SER A 59 8.71 -10.09 -1.12
C SER A 59 8.86 -9.10 0.04
N ASN A 60 8.47 -9.53 1.23
CA ASN A 60 8.64 -8.79 2.48
C ASN A 60 7.96 -7.42 2.47
N ILE A 61 6.67 -7.41 2.12
CA ILE A 61 5.84 -6.20 2.08
C ILE A 61 4.58 -6.43 2.93
N ILE A 62 4.22 -5.44 3.74
CA ILE A 62 2.93 -5.36 4.42
C ILE A 62 2.13 -4.22 3.78
N PHE A 63 0.92 -4.52 3.32
CA PHE A 63 -0.09 -3.54 2.95
C PHE A 63 -1.08 -3.39 4.11
N SER A 64 -0.87 -2.42 4.98
CA SER A 64 -1.81 -2.11 6.06
C SER A 64 -2.90 -1.16 5.56
N ASN A 65 -4.16 -1.46 5.88
CA ASN A 65 -5.30 -0.62 5.47
C ASN A 65 -6.38 -0.57 6.57
N GLY A 66 -6.81 0.63 6.92
CA GLY A 66 -8.03 0.83 7.68
C GLY A 66 -9.23 0.92 6.75
N LEU A 67 -10.27 0.10 6.92
CA LEU A 67 -11.42 0.07 6.00
C LEU A 67 -12.37 1.27 6.14
N ARG A 68 -12.15 2.17 7.10
CA ARG A 68 -12.83 3.47 7.15
C ARG A 68 -12.07 4.55 6.38
N ASP A 69 -10.85 4.27 5.95
CA ASP A 69 -10.10 5.15 5.07
C ASP A 69 -10.62 5.03 3.62
N PRO A 70 -11.10 6.11 2.98
CA PRO A 70 -11.51 6.05 1.58
C PRO A 70 -10.39 5.58 0.64
N PHE A 71 -9.11 5.83 0.97
CA PHE A 71 -7.98 5.37 0.17
C PHE A 71 -7.79 3.85 0.18
N SER A 72 -8.35 3.13 1.16
CA SER A 72 -8.27 1.67 1.24
C SER A 72 -8.91 0.97 0.03
N SER A 73 -9.85 1.62 -0.64
CA SER A 73 -10.48 1.13 -1.88
C SER A 73 -9.48 0.97 -3.04
N GLY A 74 -8.41 1.77 -3.06
CA GLY A 74 -7.32 1.67 -4.03
C GLY A 74 -6.13 0.81 -3.56
N GLY A 75 -6.21 0.24 -2.35
CA GLY A 75 -5.13 -0.52 -1.73
C GLY A 75 -5.16 -2.02 -2.04
N VAL A 76 -4.19 -2.75 -1.46
CA VAL A 76 -4.14 -4.22 -1.47
C VAL A 76 -4.78 -4.76 -0.18
N LEU A 77 -5.93 -5.41 -0.32
CA LEU A 77 -6.74 -5.87 0.83
C LEU A 77 -6.68 -7.39 1.08
N GLN A 78 -5.86 -8.11 0.32
CA GLN A 78 -5.69 -9.56 0.46
C GLN A 78 -4.22 -9.91 0.29
N ASP A 79 -3.77 -10.95 1.01
CA ASP A 79 -2.43 -11.50 0.87
C ASP A 79 -2.17 -11.88 -0.59
N LEU A 80 -1.04 -11.43 -1.14
CA LEU A 80 -0.65 -11.72 -2.52
C LEU A 80 0.30 -12.92 -2.59
N SER A 81 1.07 -13.15 -1.53
CA SER A 81 2.00 -14.29 -1.39
C SER A 81 2.26 -14.58 0.09
N LYS A 82 3.15 -15.54 0.40
CA LYS A 82 3.55 -15.86 1.78
C LYS A 82 4.29 -14.71 2.48
N SER A 83 4.87 -13.77 1.73
CA SER A 83 5.68 -12.65 2.26
C SER A 83 5.18 -11.28 1.83
N VAL A 84 4.15 -11.21 0.98
CA VAL A 84 3.43 -9.98 0.62
C VAL A 84 2.04 -10.06 1.22
N LEU A 85 1.90 -9.48 2.41
CA LEU A 85 0.74 -9.64 3.29
C LEU A 85 -0.14 -8.39 3.29
N ALA A 86 -1.46 -8.57 3.42
CA ALA A 86 -2.41 -7.50 3.67
C ALA A 86 -2.89 -7.57 5.13
N ILE A 87 -2.85 -6.45 5.84
CA ILE A 87 -3.34 -6.33 7.21
C ILE A 87 -4.43 -5.26 7.22
N THR A 88 -5.68 -5.71 7.27
CA THR A 88 -6.84 -4.81 7.21
C THR A 88 -7.57 -4.73 8.55
N THR A 89 -8.06 -3.56 8.91
CA THR A 89 -8.90 -3.36 10.11
C THR A 89 -10.20 -2.64 9.78
N SER A 90 -11.33 -3.17 10.25
CA SER A 90 -12.66 -2.61 9.92
C SER A 90 -12.89 -1.19 10.46
N ASN A 91 -12.20 -0.82 11.54
CA ASN A 91 -12.36 0.48 12.19
C ASN A 91 -11.17 1.42 11.98
N GLY A 92 -10.11 0.98 11.28
CA GLY A 92 -8.95 1.80 11.00
C GLY A 92 -9.29 2.98 10.09
N SER A 93 -8.78 4.15 10.45
CA SER A 93 -8.70 5.31 9.56
C SER A 93 -7.33 5.33 8.85
N HIS A 94 -7.06 6.42 8.13
CA HIS A 94 -5.84 6.59 7.34
C HIS A 94 -4.56 6.40 8.18
N CYS A 95 -3.79 5.37 7.84
CA CYS A 95 -2.46 5.07 8.40
C CYS A 95 -2.38 5.13 9.94
N LEU A 96 -3.41 4.66 10.65
CA LEU A 96 -3.48 4.77 12.10
C LEU A 96 -2.40 3.93 12.82
N ASP A 97 -2.00 2.82 12.19
CA ASP A 97 -0.99 1.87 12.63
C ASP A 97 0.40 2.50 12.83
N ILE A 98 0.79 3.49 12.01
CA ILE A 98 2.10 4.14 12.08
C ILE A 98 2.15 5.34 13.05
N LEU A 99 1.00 5.77 13.59
CA LEU A 99 0.98 6.86 14.56
C LEU A 99 1.59 6.44 15.91
N PRO A 100 2.08 7.41 16.72
CA PRO A 100 2.53 7.12 18.08
C PRO A 100 1.44 6.43 18.90
N SER A 101 1.86 5.50 19.76
CA SER A 101 0.95 4.81 20.67
C SER A 101 0.33 5.77 21.67
N GLN A 102 -0.97 5.61 21.92
CA GLN A 102 -1.71 6.35 22.93
C GLN A 102 -2.39 5.38 23.91
N ASN A 103 -2.59 5.81 25.15
CA ASN A 103 -3.28 5.01 26.16
C ASN A 103 -4.77 4.77 25.84
N THR A 104 -5.31 5.54 24.89
CA THR A 104 -6.68 5.44 24.37
C THR A 104 -6.78 4.59 23.10
N ASP A 105 -5.66 4.03 22.62
CA ASP A 105 -5.69 3.18 21.43
C ASP A 105 -6.55 1.95 21.69
N PRO A 106 -7.46 1.61 20.76
CA PRO A 106 -8.29 0.43 20.93
C PRO A 106 -7.47 -0.85 20.76
N ASP A 107 -7.89 -1.93 21.43
CA ASP A 107 -7.18 -3.20 21.42
C ASP A 107 -6.89 -3.74 20.01
N TRP A 108 -7.81 -3.54 19.06
CA TRP A 108 -7.63 -3.98 17.68
C TRP A 108 -6.45 -3.28 16.98
N LEU A 109 -6.16 -2.02 17.32
CA LEU A 109 -5.03 -1.27 16.75
C LEU A 109 -3.72 -1.75 17.36
N ILE A 110 -3.71 -1.99 18.67
CA ILE A 110 -2.56 -2.57 19.36
C ILE A 110 -2.24 -3.96 18.79
N MET A 111 -3.26 -4.78 18.54
CA MET A 111 -3.13 -6.09 17.91
C MET A 111 -2.61 -6.01 16.48
N GLN A 112 -3.08 -5.05 15.68
CA GLN A 112 -2.56 -4.78 14.33
C GLN A 112 -1.06 -4.49 14.37
N ARG A 113 -0.63 -3.52 15.19
CA ARG A 113 0.80 -3.16 15.33
C ARG A 113 1.66 -4.33 15.80
N LYS A 114 1.16 -5.13 16.76
CA LYS A 114 1.86 -6.35 17.21
C LYS A 114 2.03 -7.36 16.08
N LYS A 115 1.01 -7.54 15.23
CA LYS A 115 1.08 -8.43 14.07
C LYS A 115 2.12 -7.94 13.05
N GLU A 116 2.16 -6.64 12.78
CA GLU A 116 3.13 -6.02 11.88
C GLU A 116 4.57 -6.20 12.40
N VAL A 117 4.82 -5.86 13.67
CA VAL A 117 6.12 -6.06 14.31
C VAL A 117 6.54 -7.53 14.29
N HIS A 118 5.63 -8.46 14.54
CA HIS A 118 5.93 -9.89 14.48
C HIS A 118 6.34 -10.35 13.07
N VAL A 119 5.74 -9.81 12.02
CA VAL A 119 6.14 -10.09 10.63
C VAL A 119 7.54 -9.54 10.35
N ILE A 120 7.79 -8.28 10.72
CA ILE A 120 9.09 -7.62 10.52
C ILE A 120 10.20 -8.35 11.27
N GLN A 121 9.94 -8.75 12.52
CA GLN A 121 10.89 -9.51 13.32
C GLN A 121 11.29 -10.83 12.63
N ARG A 122 10.31 -11.57 12.09
CA ARG A 122 10.60 -12.80 11.32
C ARG A 122 11.44 -12.53 10.08
N TRP A 123 11.25 -11.41 9.38
CA TRP A 123 12.10 -11.04 8.24
C TRP A 123 13.55 -10.80 8.66
N ILE A 124 13.77 -10.09 9.78
CA ILE A 124 15.09 -9.84 10.34
C ILE A 124 15.77 -11.16 10.76
N GLU A 125 15.04 -12.03 11.44
CA GLU A 125 15.53 -13.35 11.85
C GLU A 125 15.94 -14.22 10.65
N ASN A 126 15.13 -14.25 9.60
CA ASN A 126 15.44 -14.99 8.38
C ASN A 126 16.69 -14.44 7.69
N TYR A 127 16.82 -13.11 7.61
CA TYR A 127 18.02 -12.46 7.05
C TYR A 127 19.30 -12.87 7.78
N HIS A 128 19.30 -12.89 9.12
CA HIS A 128 20.47 -13.32 9.89
C HIS A 128 20.80 -14.81 9.72
N LYS A 129 19.78 -15.66 9.58
CA LYS A 129 19.97 -17.10 9.27
C LYS A 129 20.59 -17.30 7.89
N ASP A 130 20.13 -16.57 6.88
CA ASP A 130 20.64 -16.63 5.51
C ASP A 130 22.10 -16.14 5.42
N ILE A 131 22.46 -15.10 6.18
CA ILE A 131 23.85 -14.65 6.25
C ILE A 131 24.75 -15.71 6.90
N SER A 132 24.30 -16.29 8.02
CA SER A 132 25.09 -17.27 8.77
C SER A 132 25.34 -18.54 7.95
N SER A 133 24.32 -19.03 7.23
CA SER A 133 24.45 -20.20 6.35
C SER A 133 25.41 -19.94 5.19
N ARG A 134 25.42 -18.73 4.62
CA ARG A 134 26.37 -18.34 3.57
C ARG A 134 27.82 -18.36 4.05
N TYR A 135 28.10 -17.87 5.26
CA TYR A 135 29.45 -17.94 5.82
C TYR A 135 29.91 -19.37 6.09
N GLN A 136 29.02 -20.22 6.62
CA GLN A 136 29.32 -21.65 6.83
C GLN A 136 29.64 -22.40 5.53
N GLN A 137 28.99 -22.03 4.41
CA GLN A 137 29.30 -22.61 3.10
C GLN A 137 30.66 -22.16 2.54
N LEU A 138 31.08 -20.93 2.82
CA LEU A 138 32.37 -20.40 2.38
C LEU A 138 33.56 -21.00 3.15
N GLU A 139 33.36 -21.40 4.41
CA GLU A 139 34.38 -22.07 5.23
C GLU A 139 34.58 -23.55 4.88
N GLN A 140 33.73 -24.13 4.01
CA GLN A 140 33.80 -25.53 3.56
C GLN A 140 34.46 -25.72 2.19
N VAL A 141 35.00 -24.65 1.59
CA VAL A 141 35.73 -24.63 0.30
C VAL A 141 37.18 -24.25 0.54
#